data_AF-A0A561VLN0-F1
#
_entry.id   AF-A0A561VLN0-F1
#
_cell.length_a   1.000
_cell.length_b   1.000
_cell.length_c   1.000
_cell.angle_alpha   90.00
_cell.angle_beta   90.00
_cell.angle_gamma   90.00
#
_symmetry.space_group_name_H-M   'P 1'
#
loop_
_entity.id
_entity.type
_entity.pdbx_description
1 polymer ?
#
loop_
_entity_poly.entity_id
_entity_poly.type
_entity_poly.pdbx_seq_one_letter_code
_entity_poly.pdbx_strand_id
1 'polypeptide(L)'
;MAAKKTTALDAAARDAMPDSEFAFPRLRKEPLHDASHVRNAIARFDQVRDATDAERDEAFRRIQRAARRLGVQMTETSWRELGKPTKRMKSSSKPRDPGVARSGRTKAELYAEARDRGVAGRSTMTKAELVRALQKR
;
A
#
# COMPACT_ATOMS: atom_id res chain seq x y z
N MET A 1 7.24 -9.07 25.21
CA MET A 1 7.48 -8.22 24.02
C MET A 1 6.97 -8.96 22.79
N ALA A 2 5.88 -8.50 22.17
CA ALA A 2 5.39 -9.11 20.93
C ALA A 2 6.19 -8.54 19.75
N ALA A 3 7.11 -9.34 19.20
CA ALA A 3 7.83 -8.96 17.98
C ALA A 3 6.80 -8.75 16.87
N LYS A 4 6.71 -7.52 16.35
CA LYS A 4 5.97 -7.24 15.12
C LYS A 4 6.61 -8.10 14.02
N LYS A 5 5.91 -9.15 13.57
CA LYS A 5 6.26 -9.84 12.33
C LYS A 5 6.11 -8.81 11.21
N THR A 6 7.20 -8.14 10.86
CA THR A 6 7.29 -7.33 9.66
C THR A 6 7.00 -8.24 8.49
N THR A 7 6.08 -7.85 7.63
CA THR A 7 5.77 -8.49 6.34
C THR A 7 6.94 -8.47 5.35
N ALA A 8 8.15 -8.10 5.80
CA ALA A 8 9.38 -8.11 5.03
C ALA A 8 10.16 -9.35 5.46
N LEU A 9 10.24 -10.33 4.57
CA LEU A 9 11.21 -11.41 4.67
C LEU A 9 12.60 -10.82 4.45
N ASP A 10 13.60 -11.26 5.23
CA ASP A 10 14.98 -10.92 4.92
C ASP A 10 15.39 -11.55 3.57
N ALA A 11 16.41 -11.00 2.92
CA ALA A 11 16.81 -11.43 1.58
C ALA A 11 17.29 -12.89 1.54
N ALA A 12 17.97 -13.35 2.60
CA ALA A 12 18.52 -14.71 2.67
C ALA A 12 17.41 -15.76 2.84
N ALA A 13 16.44 -15.49 3.70
CA ALA A 13 15.22 -16.28 3.88
C ALA A 13 14.43 -16.34 2.57
N ARG A 14 14.38 -15.24 1.82
CA ARG A 14 13.73 -15.21 0.50
C ARG A 14 14.46 -16.04 -0.54
N ASP A 15 15.78 -16.06 -0.54
CA ASP A 15 16.57 -16.84 -1.51
C ASP A 15 16.54 -18.34 -1.19
N ALA A 16 16.45 -18.72 0.08
CA ALA A 16 16.28 -20.11 0.51
C ALA A 16 14.87 -20.69 0.26
N MET A 17 13.88 -19.86 -0.06
CA MET A 17 12.51 -20.35 -0.31
C MET A 17 12.41 -21.13 -1.63
N PRO A 18 11.65 -22.23 -1.63
CA PRO A 18 11.37 -22.97 -2.84
C PRO A 18 10.48 -22.14 -3.76
N ASP A 19 10.65 -22.37 -5.06
CA ASP A 19 9.88 -21.75 -6.13
C ASP A 19 8.35 -21.91 -5.97
N SER A 20 7.92 -22.96 -5.28
CA SER A 20 6.51 -23.21 -4.94
C SER A 20 5.88 -22.17 -3.99
N GLU A 21 6.70 -21.43 -3.25
CA GLU A 21 6.24 -20.38 -2.32
C GLU A 21 6.07 -19.01 -3.01
N PHE A 22 6.28 -18.92 -4.33
CA PHE A 22 6.04 -17.72 -5.11
C PHE A 22 4.85 -17.89 -6.06
N ALA A 23 4.05 -16.83 -6.25
CA ALA A 23 3.00 -16.84 -7.26
C ALA A 23 3.61 -16.90 -8.67
N PHE A 24 4.72 -16.18 -8.89
CA PHE A 24 5.50 -16.18 -10.13
C PHE A 24 6.91 -16.74 -9.88
N PRO A 25 7.10 -18.07 -9.91
CA PRO A 25 8.38 -18.72 -9.58
C PRO A 25 9.56 -18.21 -10.40
N ARG A 26 9.40 -18.14 -11.73
CA ARG A 26 10.46 -17.65 -12.64
C ARG A 26 10.93 -16.24 -12.30
N LEU A 27 10.02 -15.39 -11.83
CA LEU A 27 10.32 -14.00 -11.47
C LEU A 27 10.66 -13.85 -9.98
N ARG A 28 10.49 -14.91 -9.17
CA ARG A 28 10.51 -14.88 -7.69
C ARG A 28 9.74 -13.68 -7.12
N LYS A 29 8.59 -13.37 -7.74
CA LYS A 29 7.68 -12.26 -7.37
C LYS A 29 6.45 -12.81 -6.65
N GLU A 30 5.89 -11.96 -5.78
CA GLU A 30 4.71 -12.24 -4.98
C GLU A 30 4.87 -13.52 -4.12
N PRO A 31 5.65 -13.47 -3.04
CA PRO A 31 5.71 -14.56 -2.07
C PRO A 31 4.31 -14.88 -1.53
N LEU A 32 4.07 -16.14 -1.15
CA LEU A 32 2.78 -16.66 -0.66
C LEU A 32 2.90 -17.33 0.72
N HIS A 33 3.96 -17.00 1.46
CA HIS A 33 4.32 -17.64 2.72
C HIS A 33 3.29 -17.43 3.84
N ASP A 34 2.70 -16.23 3.91
CA ASP A 34 1.71 -15.87 4.93
C ASP A 34 0.51 -15.10 4.36
N ALA A 35 -0.51 -14.92 5.19
CA ALA A 35 -1.76 -14.27 4.79
C ALA A 35 -1.56 -12.83 4.30
N SER A 36 -0.58 -12.10 4.84
CA SER A 36 -0.29 -10.72 4.42
C SER A 36 0.36 -10.69 3.04
N HIS A 37 1.29 -11.61 2.81
CA HIS A 37 1.90 -11.85 1.51
C HIS A 37 0.86 -12.21 0.44
N VAL A 38 -0.08 -13.11 0.76
CA VAL A 38 -1.18 -13.46 -0.15
C VAL A 38 -2.07 -12.27 -0.49
N ARG A 39 -2.45 -11.44 0.50
CA ARG A 39 -3.25 -10.22 0.24
C ARG A 39 -2.50 -9.21 -0.62
N ASN A 40 -1.20 -9.05 -0.39
CA ASN A 40 -0.35 -8.18 -1.21
C ASN A 40 -0.26 -8.70 -2.65
N ALA A 41 -0.08 -10.02 -2.83
CA ALA A 41 -0.05 -10.69 -4.13
C ALA A 41 -1.34 -10.47 -4.91
N ILE A 42 -2.49 -10.58 -4.24
CA ILE A 42 -3.81 -10.28 -4.81
C ILE A 42 -3.90 -8.81 -5.26
N ALA A 43 -3.47 -7.89 -4.39
CA ALA A 43 -3.59 -6.45 -4.62
C ALA A 43 -2.64 -5.88 -5.68
N ARG A 44 -1.50 -6.55 -5.93
CA ARG A 44 -0.46 -6.09 -6.87
C ARG A 44 -0.28 -7.00 -8.08
N PHE A 45 -1.19 -7.94 -8.27
CA PHE A 45 -1.11 -8.95 -9.33
C PHE A 45 -0.95 -8.34 -10.73
N ASP A 46 -1.57 -7.17 -10.98
CA ASP A 46 -1.50 -6.43 -12.24
C ASP A 46 -0.14 -5.74 -12.48
N GLN A 47 0.64 -5.50 -11.42
CA GLN A 47 1.96 -4.85 -11.48
C GLN A 47 3.04 -5.76 -12.05
N VAL A 48 2.84 -7.07 -12.01
CA VAL A 48 3.77 -8.05 -12.60
C VAL A 48 3.57 -8.06 -14.12
N ARG A 49 4.24 -7.16 -14.84
CA ARG A 49 4.11 -7.01 -16.31
C ARG A 49 4.84 -8.07 -17.12
N ASP A 50 5.88 -8.68 -16.57
CA ASP A 50 6.77 -9.61 -17.29
C ASP A 50 6.25 -11.06 -17.33
N ALA A 51 4.98 -11.26 -16.98
CA ALA A 51 4.32 -12.56 -16.93
C ALA A 51 3.33 -12.72 -18.09
N THR A 52 3.42 -13.87 -18.74
CA THR A 52 2.48 -14.33 -19.78
C THR A 52 1.12 -14.66 -19.19
N ASP A 53 0.06 -14.68 -20.02
CA ASP A 53 -1.29 -15.04 -19.58
C ASP A 53 -1.35 -16.44 -18.94
N ALA A 54 -0.54 -17.40 -19.43
CA ALA A 54 -0.42 -18.73 -18.85
C ALA A 54 0.22 -18.71 -17.46
N GLU A 55 1.30 -17.94 -17.28
CA GLU A 55 1.93 -17.75 -15.97
C GLU A 55 1.00 -17.04 -14.99
N ARG A 56 0.18 -16.09 -15.46
CA ARG A 56 -0.83 -15.41 -14.63
C ARG A 56 -1.92 -16.37 -14.18
N ASP A 57 -2.40 -17.23 -15.07
CA ASP A 57 -3.39 -18.23 -14.70
C ASP A 57 -2.84 -19.21 -13.66
N GLU A 58 -1.59 -19.67 -13.84
CA GLU A 58 -0.94 -20.56 -12.88
C GLU A 58 -0.69 -19.85 -11.53
N ALA A 59 -0.23 -18.59 -11.56
CA ALA A 59 -0.04 -17.76 -10.38
C ALA A 59 -1.34 -17.57 -9.59
N PHE A 60 -2.45 -17.35 -10.30
CA PHE A 60 -3.78 -17.26 -9.69
C PHE A 60 -4.19 -18.55 -8.98
N ARG A 61 -3.95 -19.72 -9.59
CA ARG A 61 -4.18 -21.01 -8.92
C ARG A 61 -3.30 -21.20 -7.68
N ARG A 62 -2.05 -20.73 -7.71
CA ARG A 62 -1.15 -20.75 -6.54
C ARG A 62 -1.69 -19.85 -5.42
N ILE A 63 -2.09 -18.62 -5.75
CA ILE A 63 -2.67 -17.65 -4.81
C ILE A 63 -3.94 -18.22 -4.18
N GLN A 64 -4.84 -18.84 -4.96
CA GLN A 64 -6.05 -19.49 -4.41
C GLN A 64 -5.71 -20.58 -3.39
N ARG A 65 -4.75 -21.45 -3.72
CA ARG A 65 -4.32 -22.52 -2.79
C ARG A 65 -3.74 -21.93 -1.50
N ALA A 66 -2.88 -20.92 -1.62
CA ALA A 66 -2.30 -20.24 -0.47
C ALA A 66 -3.36 -19.52 0.37
N ALA A 67 -4.30 -18.83 -0.28
CA ALA A 67 -5.41 -18.13 0.37
C ALA A 67 -6.28 -19.10 1.18
N ARG A 68 -6.64 -20.25 0.60
CA ARG A 68 -7.38 -21.31 1.31
C ARG A 68 -6.59 -21.86 2.50
N ARG A 69 -5.28 -22.12 2.34
CA ARG A 69 -4.40 -22.61 3.41
C ARG A 69 -4.27 -21.62 4.57
N LEU A 70 -4.26 -20.32 4.27
CA LEU A 70 -3.96 -19.25 5.22
C LEU A 70 -5.22 -18.50 5.70
N GLY A 71 -6.41 -18.92 5.29
CA GLY A 71 -7.68 -18.29 5.68
C GLY A 71 -7.90 -16.88 5.11
N VAL A 72 -7.31 -16.58 3.95
CA VAL A 72 -7.57 -15.32 3.23
C VAL A 72 -8.80 -15.51 2.34
N GLN A 73 -9.81 -14.65 2.53
CA GLN A 73 -10.99 -14.66 1.67
C GLN A 73 -10.64 -14.07 0.30
N MET A 74 -11.02 -14.79 -0.75
CA MET A 74 -10.88 -14.37 -2.15
C MET A 74 -12.23 -14.65 -2.82
N THR A 75 -12.80 -13.62 -3.45
CA THR A 75 -14.10 -13.67 -4.15
C THR A 75 -13.95 -13.74 -5.67
N GLU A 76 -12.75 -13.46 -6.13
CA GLU A 76 -12.37 -13.35 -7.53
C GLU A 76 -12.30 -14.73 -8.17
N THR A 77 -12.82 -14.84 -9.39
CA THR A 77 -12.92 -16.13 -10.10
C THR A 77 -11.88 -16.27 -11.21
N SER A 78 -11.25 -15.15 -11.61
CA SER A 78 -10.20 -15.12 -12.63
C SER A 78 -9.07 -14.18 -12.22
N TRP A 79 -7.86 -14.48 -12.69
CA TRP A 79 -6.70 -13.60 -12.52
C TRP A 79 -6.93 -12.20 -13.09
N ARG A 80 -7.81 -12.06 -14.10
CA ARG A 80 -8.17 -10.78 -14.72
C ARG A 80 -8.91 -9.84 -13.78
N GLU A 81 -9.43 -10.35 -12.66
CA GLU A 81 -10.12 -9.58 -11.63
C GLU A 81 -9.15 -9.10 -10.53
N LEU A 82 -7.98 -9.73 -10.40
CA LEU A 82 -6.96 -9.36 -9.42
C LEU A 82 -6.25 -8.06 -9.78
N GLY A 83 -5.74 -7.35 -8.77
CA GLY A 83 -4.95 -6.11 -8.90
C GLY A 83 -5.72 -4.90 -9.42
N LYS A 84 -6.93 -5.09 -9.96
CA LYS A 84 -7.75 -3.96 -10.38
C LYS A 84 -8.23 -3.19 -9.15
N PRO A 85 -8.17 -1.85 -9.17
CA PRO A 85 -8.86 -1.06 -8.17
C PRO A 85 -10.34 -1.42 -8.29
N THR A 86 -10.89 -2.12 -7.28
CA THR A 86 -12.32 -2.39 -7.24
C THR A 86 -13.02 -1.04 -7.37
N LYS A 87 -14.08 -0.94 -8.19
CA LYS A 87 -14.84 0.32 -8.39
C LYS A 87 -15.44 0.89 -7.08
N ARG A 88 -15.20 0.21 -5.94
CA ARG A 88 -15.50 0.64 -4.57
C ARG A 88 -14.32 1.23 -3.82
N MET A 89 -13.40 1.89 -4.50
CA MET A 89 -12.94 3.19 -4.02
C MET A 89 -12.95 4.13 -5.20
N LYS A 90 -14.01 4.94 -5.31
CA LYS A 90 -13.87 6.29 -5.85
C LYS A 90 -12.63 6.81 -5.17
N SER A 91 -11.54 6.96 -5.92
CA SER A 91 -10.30 7.52 -5.42
C SER A 91 -10.71 8.68 -4.55
N SER A 92 -10.46 8.56 -3.26
CA SER A 92 -10.60 9.72 -2.40
C SER A 92 -9.47 10.63 -2.86
N SER A 93 -9.78 11.46 -3.85
CA SER A 93 -9.24 12.81 -4.01
C SER A 93 -9.51 13.65 -2.74
N LYS A 94 -10.11 13.05 -1.70
CA LYS A 94 -10.17 13.51 -0.32
C LYS A 94 -8.77 13.35 0.33
N PRO A 95 -8.13 14.45 0.76
CA PRO A 95 -6.94 14.38 1.60
C PRO A 95 -7.24 13.58 2.88
N ARG A 96 -6.31 12.72 3.29
CA ARG A 96 -6.29 12.13 4.64
C ARG A 96 -5.91 13.22 5.65
N ASP A 97 -6.89 14.03 6.05
CA ASP A 97 -6.99 14.68 7.36
C ASP A 97 -8.41 15.28 7.50
N PRO A 98 -9.34 14.68 8.25
CA PRO A 98 -10.68 15.23 8.44
C PRO A 98 -10.72 16.36 9.50
N GLY A 99 -9.58 16.87 9.98
CA GLY A 99 -9.52 17.83 11.08
C GLY A 99 -9.65 19.32 10.73
N VAL A 100 -9.50 19.76 9.47
CA VAL A 100 -9.60 21.20 9.15
C VAL A 100 -10.15 21.43 7.73
N ALA A 101 -11.46 21.35 7.57
CA ALA A 101 -12.14 21.96 6.42
C ALA A 101 -12.33 23.46 6.68
N ARG A 102 -11.40 24.30 6.18
CA ARG A 102 -11.59 25.70 5.73
C ARG A 102 -10.25 26.41 5.55
N SER A 103 -9.57 26.13 4.45
CA SER A 103 -8.71 27.05 3.68
C SER A 103 -8.09 26.19 2.59
N GLY A 104 -8.32 26.49 1.31
CA GLY A 104 -7.78 25.73 0.18
C GLY A 104 -6.25 25.72 0.08
N ARG A 105 -5.53 26.21 1.09
CA ARG A 105 -4.08 26.33 1.13
C ARG A 105 -3.40 24.99 1.41
N THR A 106 -2.43 24.67 0.58
CA THR A 106 -1.46 23.58 0.71
C THR A 106 -0.51 23.83 1.89
N LYS A 107 0.19 22.79 2.35
CA LYS A 107 1.20 22.93 3.42
C LYS A 107 2.30 23.92 3.02
N ALA A 108 2.72 23.91 1.75
CA ALA A 108 3.74 24.82 1.24
C ALA A 108 3.31 26.30 1.30
N GLU A 109 2.06 26.61 0.93
CA GLU A 109 1.53 27.97 1.01
C GLU A 109 1.44 28.47 2.46
N LEU A 110 1.05 27.59 3.39
CA LEU A 110 1.03 27.92 4.82
C LEU A 110 2.45 28.13 5.38
N TYR A 111 3.45 27.39 4.88
CA TYR A 111 4.86 27.60 5.22
C TYR A 111 5.38 28.95 4.71
N ALA A 112 5.05 29.31 3.47
CA ALA A 112 5.44 30.60 2.89
C ALA A 112 4.79 31.77 3.64
N GLU A 113 3.51 31.68 3.93
CA GLU A 113 2.80 32.72 4.67
C GLU A 113 3.27 32.82 6.13
N ALA A 114 3.52 31.69 6.80
CA ALA A 114 4.13 31.68 8.14
C ALA A 114 5.56 32.25 8.11
N ARG A 115 6.25 32.13 6.96
CA ARG A 115 7.55 32.76 6.77
C ARG A 115 7.46 34.27 6.67
N ASP A 116 6.55 34.77 5.84
CA ASP A 116 6.36 36.20 5.61
C ASP A 116 5.84 36.91 6.88
N ARG A 117 5.05 36.21 7.70
CA ARG A 117 4.55 36.72 8.99
C ARG A 117 5.50 36.51 10.17
N GLY A 118 6.69 35.94 9.96
CA GLY A 118 7.68 35.77 11.03
C GLY A 118 7.29 34.79 12.13
N VAL A 119 6.46 33.79 11.85
CA VAL A 119 6.06 32.78 12.85
C VAL A 119 7.26 31.93 13.26
N ALA A 120 7.68 32.05 14.51
CA ALA A 120 8.77 31.25 15.09
C ALA A 120 8.36 29.77 15.22
N GLY A 121 9.31 28.86 15.02
CA GLY A 121 9.04 27.41 15.11
C GLY A 121 8.22 26.83 13.95
N ARG A 122 7.95 27.61 12.88
CA ARG A 122 7.20 27.15 11.69
C ARG A 122 7.71 25.83 11.09
N SER A 123 9.02 25.57 11.18
CA SER A 123 9.71 24.38 10.65
C SER A 123 9.31 23.07 11.33
N THR A 124 8.87 23.14 12.58
CA THR A 124 8.46 21.96 13.37
C THR A 124 6.94 21.80 13.40
N MET A 125 6.19 22.78 12.88
CA MET A 125 4.74 22.78 12.91
C MET A 125 4.11 21.89 11.83
N THR A 126 3.08 21.16 12.22
CA THR A 126 2.15 20.46 11.35
C THR A 126 1.28 21.45 10.55
N LYS A 127 0.59 20.97 9.51
CA LYS A 127 -0.30 21.81 8.70
C LYS A 127 -1.36 22.49 9.57
N ALA A 128 -1.91 21.79 10.56
CA ALA A 128 -2.91 22.33 11.47
C ALA A 128 -2.34 23.41 12.40
N GLU A 129 -1.11 23.22 12.89
CA GLU A 129 -0.43 24.21 13.74
C GLU A 129 -0.09 25.48 12.96
N LEU A 130 0.34 25.37 11.71
CA LEU A 130 0.56 26.54 10.84
C LEU A 130 -0.73 27.32 10.59
N VAL A 131 -1.85 26.63 10.33
CA VAL A 131 -3.16 27.28 10.17
C VAL A 131 -3.55 28.03 11.44
N ARG A 132 -3.38 27.43 12.62
CA ARG A 132 -3.67 28.08 13.91
C ARG A 132 -2.74 29.27 14.19
N ALA A 133 -1.46 29.13 13.88
CA ALA A 133 -0.47 30.20 14.06
C ALA A 133 -0.75 31.39 13.14
N LEU A 134 -1.31 31.16 11.94
CA LEU A 134 -1.69 32.20 10.99
C LEU A 134 -3.05 32.86 11.29
N GLN A 135 -3.91 32.21 12.10
CA GLN A 135 -5.22 32.73 12.51
C GLN A 135 -5.16 33.61 13.76
N LYS A 136 -4.15 33.44 14.62
CA LYS A 136 -3.91 34.36 15.74
C LYS A 136 -3.37 35.69 15.20
N ARG A 137 -4.15 36.75 15.37
CA ARG A 137 -3.72 38.15 15.17
C ARG A 137 -2.89 38.61 16.35
#